data_AF-A0A1Q3GGN8-F1
#
_entry.id   AF-A0A1Q3GGN8-F1
#
_cell.length_a   1.000
_cell.length_b   1.000
_cell.length_c   1.000
_cell.angle_alpha   90.00
_cell.angle_beta   90.00
_cell.angle_gamma   90.00
#
_symmetry.space_group_name_H-M   'P 1'
#
loop_
_entity.id
_entity.type
_entity.pdbx_description
1 polymer ?
#
loop_
_entity_poly.entity_id
_entity_poly.type
_entity_poly.pdbx_seq_one_letter_code
_entity_poly.pdbx_strand_id
1 'polypeptide(L)'
;MHKSIFIIALLIGVVSCKQPKNQETQTTPERNANVRKNSSSSQTQASKPNSNDPASQNLPKGPVKPQENLYKGASFETKVITGKENTFGYEITVTLNGKTQRIRQEHKPSVPGIRGFDTQEDAQKVADFVVNKIKTKGFPPTVTPEELKALGVIK
;
A
#
# COMPACT_ATOMS: atom_id res chain seq x y z
N MET A 1 -24.34 -51.16 -16.31
CA MET A 1 -24.15 -51.79 -14.98
C MET A 1 -22.79 -52.48 -14.96
N HIS A 2 -21.75 -51.83 -14.42
CA HIS A 2 -20.49 -52.50 -14.08
C HIS A 2 -20.07 -51.98 -12.70
N LYS A 3 -20.12 -52.90 -11.73
CA LYS A 3 -19.76 -52.68 -10.33
C LYS A 3 -18.25 -52.83 -10.21
N SER A 4 -17.53 -51.75 -9.97
CA SER A 4 -16.14 -51.82 -9.53
C SER A 4 -16.08 -51.59 -8.03
N ILE A 5 -15.86 -52.69 -7.33
CA ILE A 5 -15.61 -52.79 -5.89
C ILE A 5 -14.14 -52.39 -5.68
N PHE A 6 -13.89 -51.28 -4.99
CA PHE A 6 -12.56 -50.98 -4.44
C PHE A 6 -12.61 -51.25 -2.94
N ILE A 7 -11.85 -52.26 -2.54
CA ILE A 7 -11.68 -52.69 -1.15
C ILE A 7 -10.75 -51.72 -0.41
N ILE A 8 -11.20 -51.40 0.79
CA ILE A 8 -10.59 -50.64 1.88
C ILE A 8 -9.40 -51.40 2.47
N ALA A 9 -8.31 -50.69 2.82
CA ALA A 9 -7.62 -50.74 4.12
C ALA A 9 -6.32 -49.90 4.04
N LEU A 10 -6.26 -48.76 4.74
CA LEU A 10 -5.80 -48.62 6.14
C LEU A 10 -4.26 -48.67 6.24
N LEU A 11 -3.64 -47.56 6.64
CA LEU A 11 -2.75 -47.55 7.81
C LEU A 11 -2.39 -46.13 8.24
N ILE A 12 -2.57 -45.95 9.54
CA ILE A 12 -2.41 -44.76 10.37
C ILE A 12 -0.92 -44.56 10.65
N GLY A 13 -0.47 -43.31 10.68
CA GLY A 13 0.84 -42.93 11.18
C GLY A 13 0.82 -41.53 11.77
N VAL A 14 0.42 -41.42 13.04
CA VAL A 14 0.58 -40.23 13.88
C VAL A 14 1.78 -40.42 14.82
N VAL A 15 2.42 -39.28 15.14
CA VAL A 15 3.35 -39.00 16.25
C VAL A 15 4.83 -39.36 16.02
N SER A 16 5.69 -38.33 15.98
CA SER A 16 6.72 -38.12 17.01
C SER A 16 7.48 -36.80 16.83
N CYS A 17 7.48 -35.96 17.87
CA CYS A 17 8.32 -34.77 18.02
C CYS A 17 9.82 -35.12 18.04
N LYS A 18 10.68 -34.19 17.59
CA LYS A 18 11.92 -33.78 18.28
C LYS A 18 12.63 -32.60 17.56
N GLN A 19 12.73 -31.46 18.25
CA GLN A 19 13.79 -30.46 18.05
C GLN A 19 15.11 -31.00 18.65
N PRO A 20 16.27 -30.74 18.02
CA PRO A 20 17.31 -29.86 18.61
C PRO A 20 18.08 -29.10 17.48
N LYS A 21 18.90 -28.06 17.66
CA LYS A 21 19.72 -27.55 18.77
C LYS A 21 19.66 -26.02 18.78
N ASN A 22 19.42 -25.45 19.95
CA ASN A 22 19.78 -24.09 20.28
C ASN A 22 21.32 -24.04 20.44
N GLN A 23 21.96 -23.04 19.82
CA GLN A 23 23.38 -22.81 20.02
C GLN A 23 23.61 -22.16 21.39
N GLU A 24 24.57 -22.76 22.08
CA GLU A 24 25.19 -22.28 23.30
C GLU A 24 26.11 -21.10 22.97
N THR A 25 25.93 -19.98 23.65
CA THR A 25 27.02 -19.05 23.95
C THR A 25 26.75 -18.44 25.33
N GLN A 26 27.28 -19.09 26.36
CA GLN A 26 27.72 -18.42 27.59
C GLN A 26 29.07 -17.75 27.24
N THR A 27 29.51 -16.59 27.75
CA THR A 27 29.48 -16.10 29.13
C THR A 27 29.78 -14.58 29.13
N THR A 28 29.10 -13.88 30.03
CA THR A 28 29.27 -12.52 30.59
C THR A 28 30.70 -12.23 31.11
N PRO A 29 31.03 -11.08 31.77
CA PRO A 29 30.55 -9.68 31.75
C PRO A 29 31.72 -8.67 31.59
N GLU A 30 31.51 -7.46 31.05
CA GLU A 30 32.24 -6.31 31.61
C GLU A 30 31.53 -4.97 31.44
N ARG A 31 31.40 -4.31 32.59
CA ARG A 31 30.96 -2.96 32.84
C ARG A 31 32.11 -2.02 32.47
N ASN A 32 31.92 -1.08 31.56
CA ASN A 32 32.60 0.20 31.72
C ASN A 32 31.78 1.36 31.16
N ALA A 33 31.44 2.24 32.09
CA ALA A 33 30.93 3.56 31.83
C ALA A 33 32.04 4.39 31.20
N ASN A 34 31.77 5.06 30.09
CA ASN A 34 32.42 6.34 29.84
C ASN A 34 31.42 7.37 29.35
N VAL A 35 31.06 8.21 30.30
CA VAL A 35 30.41 9.50 30.16
C VAL A 35 31.31 10.38 29.30
N ARG A 36 30.86 10.75 28.09
CA ARG A 36 31.30 12.00 27.47
C ARG A 36 30.10 12.87 27.20
N LYS A 37 29.93 13.83 28.11
CA LYS A 37 29.14 15.04 27.93
C LYS A 37 29.56 15.68 26.60
N ASN A 38 28.58 15.97 25.75
CA ASN A 38 28.57 17.24 25.04
C ASN A 38 27.12 17.74 25.04
N SER A 39 26.84 18.49 26.09
CA SER A 39 25.92 19.60 26.11
C SER A 39 26.24 20.57 24.97
N SER A 40 25.32 20.67 24.01
CA SER A 40 24.99 21.96 23.40
C SER A 40 23.48 22.10 23.44
N SER A 41 23.04 22.71 24.53
CA SER A 41 21.75 23.34 24.67
C SER A 41 21.63 24.49 23.69
N SER A 42 20.59 24.49 22.86
CA SER A 42 19.94 25.71 22.39
C SER A 42 18.48 25.39 22.09
N GLN A 43 17.70 25.49 23.17
CA GLN A 43 16.40 26.16 23.25
C GLN A 43 15.28 25.76 22.28
N THR A 44 14.27 25.15 22.89
CA THR A 44 12.84 25.22 22.59
C THR A 44 12.38 26.53 21.96
N GLN A 45 11.74 26.44 20.79
CA GLN A 45 10.61 27.30 20.42
C GLN A 45 9.56 26.45 19.70
N ALA A 46 8.34 26.46 20.26
CA ALA A 46 7.14 25.92 19.64
C ALA A 46 6.77 26.79 18.42
N SER A 47 6.68 26.17 17.25
CA SER A 47 6.12 26.81 16.05
C SER A 47 5.07 25.88 15.41
N LYS A 48 3.86 26.44 15.36
CA LYS A 48 2.72 26.05 14.52
C LYS A 48 3.14 25.84 13.04
N PRO A 49 2.36 25.07 12.27
CA PRO A 49 2.79 24.48 11.00
C PRO A 49 3.08 25.56 9.95
N ASN A 50 4.27 25.48 9.35
CA ASN A 50 4.65 26.31 8.22
C ASN A 50 4.29 25.58 6.93
N SER A 51 3.15 25.93 6.36
CA SER A 51 2.63 25.47 5.08
C SER A 51 3.46 26.04 3.94
N ASN A 52 4.59 25.41 3.63
CA ASN A 52 5.35 25.73 2.42
C ASN A 52 5.21 24.57 1.44
N ASP A 53 4.07 24.52 0.76
CA ASP A 53 3.90 23.81 -0.51
C ASP A 53 4.39 24.74 -1.64
N PRO A 54 5.54 24.48 -2.29
CA PRO A 54 6.01 25.30 -3.40
C PRO A 54 5.42 24.76 -4.71
N ALA A 55 4.10 24.84 -4.89
CA ALA A 55 3.47 24.50 -6.18
C ALA A 55 2.11 25.14 -6.45
N SER A 56 1.69 26.15 -5.67
CA SER A 56 0.44 26.85 -5.96
C SER A 56 0.57 28.33 -5.66
N GLN A 57 1.25 29.10 -6.51
CA GLN A 57 0.95 30.52 -6.78
C GLN A 57 1.51 30.92 -8.15
N ASN A 58 0.64 30.87 -9.17
CA ASN A 58 0.53 31.83 -10.27
C ASN A 58 -0.68 31.43 -11.15
N LEU A 59 -1.90 31.51 -10.61
CA LEU A 59 -3.11 31.44 -11.42
C LEU A 59 -3.65 32.87 -11.63
N PRO A 60 -3.80 33.33 -12.90
CA PRO A 60 -4.47 34.58 -13.21
C PRO A 60 -5.91 34.58 -12.66
N LYS A 61 -6.25 35.59 -11.85
CA LYS A 61 -7.58 35.80 -11.29
C LYS A 61 -8.52 36.39 -12.36
N GLY A 62 -8.90 35.56 -13.32
CA GLY A 62 -10.02 35.79 -14.26
C GLY A 62 -11.16 34.80 -13.98
N PRO A 63 -12.33 34.93 -14.64
CA PRO A 63 -13.38 33.93 -14.54
C PRO A 63 -12.86 32.59 -15.09
N VAL A 64 -12.49 31.67 -14.19
CA VAL A 64 -11.98 30.34 -14.54
C VAL A 64 -13.15 29.54 -15.09
N LYS A 65 -13.21 29.40 -16.42
CA LYS A 65 -14.04 28.38 -17.06
C LYS A 65 -13.67 27.03 -16.44
N PRO A 66 -14.63 26.14 -16.12
CA PRO A 66 -14.31 24.84 -15.53
C PRO A 66 -13.23 24.14 -16.36
N GLN A 67 -12.10 23.84 -15.73
CA GLN A 67 -11.00 23.12 -16.38
C GLN A 67 -11.51 21.73 -16.74
N GLU A 68 -11.73 21.48 -18.04
CA GLU A 68 -12.23 20.20 -18.52
C GLU A 68 -11.21 19.10 -18.22
N ASN A 69 -11.69 17.95 -17.75
CA ASN A 69 -10.82 16.83 -17.45
C ASN A 69 -10.30 16.19 -18.74
N LEU A 70 -8.99 16.31 -18.97
CA LEU A 70 -8.26 15.76 -20.12
C LEU A 70 -8.41 14.24 -20.28
N TYR A 71 -8.76 13.52 -19.21
CA TYR A 71 -8.89 12.06 -19.21
C TYR A 71 -10.32 11.56 -19.44
N LYS A 72 -11.28 12.45 -19.76
CA LYS A 72 -12.68 12.07 -20.01
C LYS A 72 -12.84 11.10 -21.18
N GLY A 73 -11.98 11.19 -22.19
CA GLY A 73 -11.94 10.28 -23.35
C GLY A 73 -10.94 9.13 -23.22
N ALA A 74 -10.30 8.95 -22.06
CA ALA A 74 -9.32 7.89 -21.88
C ALA A 74 -9.99 6.53 -21.67
N SER A 75 -9.35 5.48 -22.19
CA SER A 75 -9.68 4.09 -21.83
C SER A 75 -8.92 3.67 -20.59
N PHE A 76 -9.55 2.87 -19.74
CA PHE A 76 -9.01 2.41 -18.46
C PHE A 76 -9.16 0.90 -18.34
N GLU A 77 -8.08 0.24 -17.93
CA GLU A 77 -8.07 -1.17 -17.55
C GLU A 77 -7.44 -1.30 -16.16
N THR A 78 -8.08 -2.07 -15.28
CA THR A 78 -7.58 -2.34 -13.93
C THR A 78 -7.20 -3.80 -13.79
N LYS A 79 -6.08 -4.06 -13.10
CA LYS A 79 -5.62 -5.41 -12.80
C LYS A 79 -5.16 -5.48 -11.35
N VAL A 80 -5.60 -6.49 -10.61
CA VAL A 80 -5.03 -6.84 -9.31
C VAL A 80 -3.68 -7.51 -9.52
N ILE A 81 -2.68 -7.09 -8.74
CA ILE A 81 -1.34 -7.66 -8.75
C ILE A 81 -1.00 -8.23 -7.37
N THR A 82 -0.19 -9.28 -7.34
CA THR A 82 0.34 -9.81 -6.08
C THR A 82 1.53 -8.97 -5.63
N GLY A 83 1.50 -8.53 -4.39
CA GLY A 83 2.58 -7.79 -3.72
C GLY A 83 3.46 -8.70 -2.87
N LYS A 84 4.32 -8.09 -2.06
CA LYS A 84 5.15 -8.81 -1.07
C LYS A 84 4.30 -9.32 0.09
N GLU A 85 4.83 -10.27 0.86
CA GLU A 85 4.20 -10.76 2.11
C GLU A 85 2.77 -11.29 1.93
N ASN A 86 2.46 -11.89 0.76
CA ASN A 86 1.12 -12.38 0.42
C ASN A 86 0.03 -11.30 0.44
N THR A 87 0.40 -10.05 0.15
CA THR A 87 -0.54 -8.94 0.00
C THR A 87 -0.88 -8.69 -1.46
N PHE A 88 -1.82 -7.78 -1.70
CA PHE A 88 -2.27 -7.40 -3.03
C PHE A 88 -2.03 -5.92 -3.29
N GLY A 89 -1.81 -5.59 -4.55
CA GLY A 89 -1.79 -4.22 -5.07
C GLY A 89 -2.67 -4.14 -6.31
N TYR A 90 -2.62 -3.01 -7.00
CA TYR A 90 -3.31 -2.85 -8.26
C TYR A 90 -2.45 -2.16 -9.31
N GLU A 91 -2.84 -2.34 -10.56
CA GLU A 91 -2.31 -1.64 -11.70
C GLU A 91 -3.46 -1.06 -12.53
N ILE A 92 -3.28 0.18 -12.97
CA ILE A 92 -4.22 0.87 -13.85
C ILE A 92 -3.49 1.21 -15.13
N THR A 93 -3.97 0.72 -16.25
CA THR A 93 -3.51 1.11 -17.58
C THR A 93 -4.47 2.17 -18.12
N VAL A 94 -3.91 3.33 -18.46
CA VAL A 94 -4.64 4.48 -19.01
C VAL A 94 -4.17 4.72 -20.43
N THR A 95 -5.08 4.68 -21.41
CA THR A 95 -4.77 4.97 -22.81
C THR A 95 -5.53 6.20 -23.27
N LEU A 96 -4.79 7.24 -23.70
CA LEU A 96 -5.33 8.50 -24.18
C LEU A 96 -4.55 8.96 -25.42
N ASN A 97 -5.25 9.26 -26.51
CA ASN A 97 -4.66 9.74 -27.78
C ASN A 97 -3.51 8.85 -28.28
N GLY A 98 -3.68 7.52 -28.21
CA GLY A 98 -2.67 6.53 -28.61
C GLY A 98 -1.47 6.41 -27.66
N LYS A 99 -1.43 7.16 -26.55
CA LYS A 99 -0.40 7.04 -25.52
C LYS A 99 -0.92 6.21 -24.35
N THR A 100 -0.14 5.23 -23.92
CA THR A 100 -0.48 4.35 -22.79
C THR A 100 0.44 4.65 -21.60
N GLN A 101 -0.17 4.82 -20.42
CA GLN A 101 0.54 5.00 -19.15
C GLN A 101 0.04 3.97 -18.15
N ARG A 102 0.96 3.44 -17.33
CA ARG A 102 0.66 2.49 -16.25
C ARG A 102 0.89 3.14 -14.90
N ILE A 103 -0.08 3.01 -14.01
CA ILE A 103 -0.01 3.37 -12.60
C ILE A 103 0.03 2.05 -11.83
N ARG A 104 1.18 1.72 -11.25
CA ARG A 104 1.37 0.47 -10.51
C ARG A 104 1.57 0.76 -9.03
N GLN A 105 0.66 0.24 -8.21
CA GLN A 105 0.65 0.50 -6.77
C GLN A 105 0.65 -0.83 -6.01
N GLU A 106 1.82 -1.21 -5.50
CA GLU A 106 1.99 -2.45 -4.70
C GLU A 106 1.48 -2.29 -3.26
N HIS A 107 1.50 -1.06 -2.72
CA HIS A 107 1.24 -0.78 -1.31
C HIS A 107 -0.10 -0.06 -1.11
N LYS A 108 -0.74 -0.27 0.05
CA LYS A 108 -1.98 0.41 0.42
C LYS A 108 -1.74 1.93 0.51
N PRO A 109 -2.40 2.78 -0.31
CA PRO A 109 -2.22 4.22 -0.24
C PRO A 109 -2.69 4.74 1.12
N SER A 110 -2.15 5.87 1.58
CA SER A 110 -2.59 6.54 2.81
C SER A 110 -2.53 5.71 4.09
N VAL A 111 -1.82 4.57 4.07
CA VAL A 111 -1.50 3.76 5.23
C VAL A 111 0.02 3.71 5.37
N PRO A 112 0.59 3.99 6.55
CA PRO A 112 2.02 3.91 6.76
C PRO A 112 2.60 2.52 6.50
N GLY A 113 3.81 2.47 5.96
CA GLY A 113 4.55 1.23 5.68
C GLY A 113 4.50 0.81 4.21
N ILE A 114 4.90 -0.43 3.95
CA ILE A 114 5.02 -1.02 2.60
C ILE A 114 4.06 -2.19 2.38
N ARG A 115 3.06 -2.35 3.26
CA ARG A 115 2.12 -3.46 3.17
C ARG A 115 1.03 -3.15 2.14
N GLY A 116 0.69 -4.13 1.31
CA GLY A 116 -0.42 -4.06 0.37
C GLY A 116 -1.80 -4.23 1.03
N PHE A 117 -2.80 -4.47 0.19
CA PHE A 117 -4.15 -4.88 0.60
C PHE A 117 -4.17 -6.34 1.08
N ASP A 118 -5.06 -6.62 2.01
CA ASP A 118 -5.20 -7.96 2.61
C ASP A 118 -5.99 -8.91 1.70
N THR A 119 -6.83 -8.36 0.81
CA THR A 119 -7.67 -9.10 -0.13
C THR A 119 -7.55 -8.52 -1.55
N GLN A 120 -7.84 -9.34 -2.56
CA GLN A 120 -7.86 -8.89 -3.96
C GLN A 120 -9.03 -7.93 -4.21
N GLU A 121 -10.15 -8.19 -3.55
CA GLU A 121 -11.37 -7.41 -3.64
C GLU A 121 -11.15 -5.98 -3.16
N ASP A 122 -10.39 -5.79 -2.07
CA ASP A 122 -10.08 -4.46 -1.57
C ASP A 122 -9.11 -3.71 -2.49
N ALA A 123 -8.11 -4.41 -3.05
CA ALA A 123 -7.23 -3.82 -4.06
C ALA A 123 -8.03 -3.35 -5.30
N GLN A 124 -8.96 -4.18 -5.76
CA GLN A 124 -9.82 -3.87 -6.91
C GLN A 124 -10.74 -2.67 -6.64
N LYS A 125 -11.43 -2.64 -5.48
CA LYS A 125 -12.28 -1.50 -5.11
C LYS A 125 -11.53 -0.17 -5.13
N VAL A 126 -10.30 -0.15 -4.61
CA VAL A 126 -9.48 1.07 -4.60
C VAL A 126 -9.00 1.42 -6.00
N ALA A 127 -8.65 0.43 -6.84
CA ALA A 127 -8.31 0.68 -8.24
C ALA A 127 -9.48 1.36 -9.00
N ASP A 128 -10.69 0.84 -8.83
CA ASP A 128 -11.90 1.39 -9.45
C ASP A 128 -12.19 2.82 -8.95
N PHE A 129 -12.00 3.05 -7.65
CA PHE A 129 -12.12 4.36 -7.05
C PHE A 129 -11.12 5.36 -7.65
N VAL A 130 -9.86 4.96 -7.83
CA VAL A 130 -8.83 5.79 -8.45
C VAL A 130 -9.16 6.08 -9.91
N VAL A 131 -9.64 5.09 -10.67
CA VAL A 131 -10.11 5.31 -12.05
C VAL A 131 -11.23 6.35 -12.08
N ASN A 132 -12.21 6.26 -11.17
CA ASN A 132 -13.29 7.24 -11.09
C ASN A 132 -12.76 8.65 -10.75
N LYS A 133 -11.76 8.75 -9.86
CA LYS A 133 -11.09 10.03 -9.59
C LYS A 133 -10.38 10.58 -10.82
N ILE A 134 -9.65 9.75 -11.56
CA ILE A 134 -8.99 10.20 -12.79
C ILE A 134 -10.02 10.67 -13.82
N LYS A 135 -11.18 10.01 -13.93
CA LYS A 135 -12.28 10.40 -14.82
C LYS A 135 -13.01 11.69 -14.41
N THR A 136 -13.01 12.05 -13.14
CA THR A 136 -13.78 13.19 -12.62
C THR A 136 -12.93 14.41 -12.26
N LYS A 137 -11.77 14.20 -11.64
CA LYS A 137 -10.87 15.24 -11.11
C LYS A 137 -9.52 15.33 -11.84
N GLY A 138 -9.23 14.38 -12.72
CA GLY A 138 -7.97 14.34 -13.49
C GLY A 138 -6.80 13.77 -12.69
N PHE A 139 -5.58 14.15 -13.06
CA PHE A 139 -4.32 13.62 -12.53
C PHE A 139 -3.53 14.71 -11.77
N PRO A 140 -2.79 14.39 -10.68
CA PRO A 140 -2.65 13.07 -10.05
C PRO A 140 -3.84 12.70 -9.15
N PRO A 141 -4.30 11.43 -9.16
CA PRO A 141 -5.29 10.97 -8.21
C PRO A 141 -4.63 10.77 -6.84
N THR A 142 -5.20 11.41 -5.83
CA THR A 142 -4.89 11.13 -4.42
C THR A 142 -5.98 10.25 -3.82
N VAL A 143 -5.64 9.39 -2.86
CA VAL A 143 -6.60 8.61 -2.07
C VAL A 143 -6.34 8.89 -0.62
N THR A 144 -7.34 9.34 0.13
CA THR A 144 -7.22 9.70 1.56
C THR A 144 -7.60 8.54 2.48
N PRO A 145 -7.18 8.53 3.75
CA PRO A 145 -7.62 7.53 4.72
C PRO A 145 -9.15 7.46 4.86
N GLU A 146 -9.83 8.61 4.85
CA GLU A 146 -11.29 8.71 5.00
C GLU A 146 -12.01 8.04 3.83
N GLU A 147 -11.48 8.19 2.61
CA GLU A 147 -12.01 7.52 1.43
C GLU A 147 -11.80 6.00 1.50
N LEU A 148 -10.67 5.54 2.02
CA LEU A 148 -10.46 4.11 2.25
C LEU A 148 -11.40 3.52 3.32
N LYS A 149 -11.70 4.29 4.38
CA LYS A 149 -12.71 3.91 5.38
C LYS A 149 -14.10 3.83 4.76
N ALA A 150 -14.46 4.82 3.93
CA ALA A 150 -15.74 4.84 3.23
C ALA A 150 -15.90 3.66 2.25
N LEU A 151 -14.80 3.19 1.65
CA LEU A 151 -14.77 1.98 0.82
C LEU A 151 -14.76 0.66 1.64
N GLY A 152 -14.66 0.75 2.98
CA GLY A 152 -14.59 -0.41 3.87
C GLY A 152 -13.27 -1.18 3.81
N VAL A 153 -12.21 -0.56 3.27
CA VAL A 153 -10.90 -1.21 3.05
C VAL A 153 -10.00 -1.07 4.28
N ILE A 154 -10.23 -0.03 5.08
CA ILE A 154 -9.61 0.16 6.40
C ILE A 154 -10.67 0.54 7.42
N LYS A 155 -10.39 0.31 8.70
CA LYS A 155 -11.28 0.60 9.83
C LYS A 155 -10.92 1.94 10.48
#